data_AF-A0A7S0LN09-F1
#
_entry.id   AF-A0A7S0LN09-F1
#
_cell.length_a   1.000
_cell.length_b   1.000
_cell.length_c   1.000
_cell.angle_alpha   90.00
_cell.angle_beta   90.00
_cell.angle_gamma   90.00
#
_symmetry.space_group_name_H-M   'P 1'
#
loop_
_entity.id
_entity.type
_entity.pdbx_description
1 polymer ?
#
loop_
_entity_poly.entity_id
_entity_poly.type
_entity_poly.pdbx_seq_one_letter_code
_entity_poly.pdbx_strand_id
1 'polypeptide(L)'
;GGGGYGRGSGGGGAVDTNPKRTRRGTARELRDTLLQIDGRPYPAYRDLEGCEYDFDGRFCIALQHAQSDPFAPPSRCYVLVPLTAASFPPTCLAPKIRAIAFRDYLARRFSAAAKAVGADVRTEGGGWHGGKGGEMGIDGPGQHVLERSAVVVADGYIEARF
;
A
#
# COMPACT_ATOMS: atom_id res chain seq x y z
N GLY A 1 21.13 -47.28 -27.56
CA GLY A 1 20.25 -46.10 -27.69
C GLY A 1 19.99 -45.59 -26.30
N GLY A 2 20.28 -44.34 -25.94
CA GLY A 2 19.65 -43.12 -26.47
C GLY A 2 18.23 -43.06 -25.89
N GLY A 3 17.79 -42.11 -25.07
CA GLY A 3 18.17 -40.74 -24.73
C GLY A 3 16.84 -40.08 -24.28
N GLY A 4 16.83 -39.11 -23.36
CA GLY A 4 15.57 -38.45 -23.01
C GLY A 4 15.59 -37.62 -21.72
N TYR A 5 16.20 -36.45 -21.80
CA TYR A 5 16.20 -35.41 -20.76
C TYR A 5 14.90 -34.61 -20.87
N GLY A 6 14.03 -34.69 -19.86
CA GLY A 6 12.82 -33.88 -19.78
C GLY A 6 13.13 -32.45 -19.32
N ARG A 7 13.11 -31.49 -20.26
CA ARG A 7 13.10 -30.05 -19.98
C ARG A 7 11.70 -29.62 -19.51
N GLY A 8 11.56 -29.29 -18.23
CA GLY A 8 10.42 -28.53 -17.71
C GLY A 8 10.61 -27.04 -17.99
N SER A 9 9.89 -26.53 -18.98
CA SER A 9 9.88 -25.14 -19.42
C SER A 9 9.23 -24.23 -18.37
N GLY A 10 9.82 -23.04 -18.18
CA GLY A 10 9.41 -22.06 -17.19
C GLY A 10 7.99 -21.52 -17.39
N GLY A 11 7.19 -21.62 -16.33
CA GLY A 11 6.00 -20.80 -16.13
C GLY A 11 6.40 -19.47 -15.52
N GLY A 12 6.85 -18.52 -16.35
CA GLY A 12 6.92 -17.12 -15.98
C GLY A 12 5.49 -16.62 -15.80
N GLY A 13 5.01 -16.58 -14.55
CA GLY A 13 3.77 -15.91 -14.20
C GLY A 13 3.91 -14.42 -14.53
N ALA A 14 3.41 -14.02 -15.68
CA ALA A 14 3.21 -12.62 -16.01
C ALA A 14 2.26 -12.06 -14.95
N VAL A 15 2.78 -11.22 -14.07
CA VAL A 15 1.97 -10.39 -13.18
C VAL A 15 1.09 -9.55 -14.09
N ASP A 16 -0.23 -9.73 -13.96
CA ASP A 16 -1.24 -8.94 -14.65
C ASP A 16 -1.05 -7.46 -14.25
N THR A 17 -0.37 -6.69 -15.09
CA THR A 17 -0.13 -5.26 -14.90
C THR A 17 -1.18 -4.40 -15.58
N ASN A 18 -2.34 -4.94 -15.96
CA ASN A 18 -3.37 -4.14 -16.60
C ASN A 18 -4.07 -3.24 -15.56
N PRO A 19 -3.84 -1.91 -15.54
CA PRO A 19 -4.57 -1.07 -14.62
C PRO A 19 -5.99 -0.91 -15.17
N LYS A 20 -6.97 -1.59 -14.55
CA LYS A 20 -8.36 -1.12 -14.63
C LYS A 20 -8.32 0.38 -14.36
N ARG A 21 -8.82 1.22 -15.28
CA ARG A 21 -8.73 2.69 -15.19
C ARG A 21 -9.21 3.13 -13.80
N THR A 22 -8.27 3.41 -12.90
CA THR A 22 -8.55 3.95 -11.57
C THR A 22 -9.08 5.36 -11.76
N ARG A 23 -10.23 5.67 -11.16
CA ARG A 23 -10.75 7.03 -11.19
C ARG A 23 -9.82 7.92 -10.35
N ARG A 24 -9.51 9.14 -10.82
CA ARG A 24 -8.79 10.12 -10.01
C ARG A 24 -9.76 11.08 -9.32
N GLY A 25 -9.47 11.37 -8.05
CA GLY A 25 -10.15 12.39 -7.26
C GLY A 25 -9.15 13.27 -6.50
N THR A 26 -9.64 14.25 -5.77
CA THR A 26 -8.85 15.18 -4.95
C THR A 26 -8.91 14.82 -3.47
N ALA A 27 -7.96 15.31 -2.69
CA ALA A 27 -8.01 15.23 -1.22
C ALA A 27 -9.31 15.80 -0.64
N ARG A 28 -9.88 16.84 -1.26
CA ARG A 28 -11.17 17.42 -0.86
C ARG A 28 -12.32 16.45 -1.10
N GLU A 29 -12.38 15.83 -2.27
CA GLU A 29 -13.42 14.84 -2.58
C GLU A 29 -13.33 13.61 -1.67
N LEU A 30 -12.12 13.16 -1.33
CA LEU A 30 -11.94 12.10 -0.33
C LEU A 30 -12.55 12.50 1.01
N ARG A 31 -12.21 13.69 1.51
CA ARG A 31 -12.75 14.23 2.77
C ARG A 31 -14.27 14.32 2.73
N ASP A 32 -14.82 14.90 1.67
CA ASP A 32 -16.27 15.09 1.54
C ASP A 32 -16.99 13.74 1.47
N THR A 33 -16.42 12.74 0.77
CA THR A 33 -16.96 11.38 0.72
C THR A 33 -16.90 10.70 2.10
N LEU A 34 -15.79 10.84 2.82
CA LEU A 34 -15.66 10.28 4.18
C LEU A 34 -16.67 10.90 5.16
N LEU A 35 -16.92 12.21 5.07
CA LEU A 35 -17.95 12.90 5.86
C LEU A 35 -19.37 12.41 5.52
N GLN A 36 -19.62 12.04 4.26
CA GLN A 36 -20.91 11.47 3.85
C GLN A 36 -21.10 10.01 4.29
N ILE A 37 -19.99 9.26 4.41
CA ILE A 37 -20.00 7.87 4.90
C ILE A 37 -20.16 7.84 6.43
N ASP A 38 -19.83 8.92 7.14
CA ASP A 38 -19.94 8.97 8.59
C ASP A 38 -21.37 8.61 9.08
N GLY A 39 -21.44 7.68 10.02
CA GLY A 39 -22.71 7.10 10.51
C GLY A 39 -23.39 6.08 9.60
N ARG A 40 -22.86 5.77 8.40
CA ARG A 40 -23.37 4.71 7.53
C ARG A 40 -22.79 3.32 7.90
N PRO A 41 -23.44 2.22 7.48
CA PRO A 41 -22.91 0.87 7.69
C PRO A 41 -21.54 0.66 7.03
N TYR A 42 -20.73 -0.23 7.61
CA TYR A 42 -19.36 -0.53 7.17
C TYR A 42 -19.18 -0.79 5.66
N PRO A 43 -20.10 -1.49 4.96
CA PRO A 43 -20.00 -1.67 3.51
C PRO A 43 -19.95 -0.38 2.68
N ALA A 44 -20.36 0.77 3.23
CA ALA A 44 -20.30 2.07 2.56
C ALA A 44 -18.86 2.50 2.22
N TYR A 45 -17.84 1.99 2.93
CA TYR A 45 -16.44 2.25 2.59
C TYR A 45 -16.02 1.68 1.22
N ARG A 46 -16.78 0.74 0.65
CA ARG A 46 -16.54 0.23 -0.71
C ARG A 46 -16.71 1.31 -1.78
N ASP A 47 -17.44 2.38 -1.48
CA ASP A 47 -17.61 3.52 -2.40
C ASP A 47 -16.28 4.27 -2.66
N LEU A 48 -15.26 4.06 -1.80
CA LEU A 48 -13.91 4.61 -1.96
C LEU A 48 -12.99 3.71 -2.79
N GLU A 49 -13.37 2.45 -3.04
CA GLU A 49 -12.56 1.52 -3.83
C GLU A 49 -12.44 1.96 -5.30
N GLY A 50 -11.29 1.68 -5.92
CA GLY A 50 -11.07 2.00 -7.35
C GLY A 50 -10.88 3.49 -7.64
N CYS A 51 -10.71 4.32 -6.61
CA CYS A 51 -10.35 5.73 -6.72
C CYS A 51 -8.95 6.01 -6.14
N GLU A 52 -8.15 6.81 -6.86
CA GLU A 52 -6.89 7.40 -6.41
C GLU A 52 -7.11 8.88 -6.12
N TYR A 53 -6.87 9.28 -4.88
CA TYR A 53 -7.05 10.65 -4.42
C TYR A 53 -5.70 11.38 -4.39
N ASP A 54 -5.56 12.43 -5.19
CA ASP A 54 -4.36 13.25 -5.27
C ASP A 54 -4.32 14.32 -4.17
N PHE A 55 -3.17 14.43 -3.50
CA PHE A 55 -2.87 15.40 -2.44
C PHE A 55 -1.95 16.50 -2.96
N ASP A 56 -2.47 17.27 -3.92
CA ASP A 56 -1.82 18.42 -4.54
C ASP A 56 -0.49 18.06 -5.23
N GLY A 57 -0.47 16.91 -5.91
CA GLY A 57 0.73 16.38 -6.58
C GLY A 57 1.84 15.89 -5.65
N ARG A 58 1.67 15.92 -4.32
CA ARG A 58 2.67 15.42 -3.36
C ARG A 58 2.69 13.90 -3.31
N PHE A 59 1.50 13.32 -3.27
CA PHE A 59 1.28 11.88 -3.32
C PHE A 59 -0.18 11.62 -3.69
N CYS A 60 -0.48 10.40 -4.13
CA CYS A 60 -1.83 9.89 -4.24
C CYS A 60 -2.05 8.78 -3.22
N ILE A 61 -3.26 8.67 -2.67
CA ILE A 61 -3.68 7.56 -1.80
C ILE A 61 -4.88 6.86 -2.43
N ALA A 62 -4.95 5.54 -2.27
CA ALA A 62 -6.06 4.74 -2.74
C ALA A 62 -6.42 3.65 -1.73
N LEU A 63 -7.72 3.39 -1.62
CA LEU A 63 -8.26 2.21 -0.94
C LEU A 63 -8.42 1.11 -1.99
N GLN A 64 -7.58 0.07 -1.91
CA GLN A 64 -7.67 -1.08 -2.80
C GLN A 64 -8.80 -2.02 -2.38
N HIS A 65 -8.95 -2.22 -1.07
CA HIS A 65 -10.01 -3.07 -0.53
C HIS A 65 -10.45 -2.57 0.84
N ALA A 66 -11.72 -2.23 0.97
CA ALA A 66 -12.37 -1.92 2.23
C ALA A 66 -12.65 -3.22 3.00
N GLN A 67 -12.46 -3.20 4.32
CA GLN A 67 -12.91 -4.33 5.16
C GLN A 67 -14.43 -4.50 5.03
N SER A 68 -14.93 -5.69 5.27
CA SER A 68 -16.38 -5.95 5.24
C SER A 68 -17.07 -5.54 6.54
N ASP A 69 -16.35 -5.59 7.65
CA ASP A 69 -16.78 -5.24 8.99
C ASP A 69 -15.56 -4.87 9.88
N PRO A 70 -15.76 -4.33 11.10
CA PRO A 70 -14.67 -3.93 12.00
C PRO A 70 -13.73 -5.05 12.49
N PHE A 71 -14.10 -6.32 12.32
CA PHE A 71 -13.36 -7.50 12.77
C PHE A 71 -12.69 -8.27 11.61
N ALA A 72 -13.07 -7.98 10.36
CA ALA A 72 -12.41 -8.50 9.18
C ALA A 72 -10.94 -8.04 9.08
N PRO A 73 -10.10 -8.67 8.23
CA PRO A 73 -8.75 -8.19 7.95
C PRO A 73 -8.72 -6.69 7.59
N PRO A 74 -7.67 -5.94 7.96
CA PRO A 74 -7.54 -4.49 7.72
C PRO A 74 -7.74 -4.10 6.26
N SER A 75 -8.20 -2.87 6.05
CA SER A 75 -8.35 -2.29 4.72
C SER A 75 -7.00 -2.27 4.03
N ARG A 76 -6.96 -2.65 2.76
CA ARG A 76 -5.72 -2.57 1.96
C ARG A 76 -5.69 -1.24 1.26
N CYS A 77 -4.63 -0.50 1.47
CA CYS A 77 -4.36 0.80 0.89
C CYS A 77 -3.02 0.80 0.16
N TYR A 78 -2.85 1.77 -0.72
CA TYR A 78 -1.52 2.14 -1.20
C TYR A 78 -1.39 3.64 -1.33
N VAL A 79 -0.15 4.11 -1.21
CA VAL A 79 0.25 5.48 -1.47
C VAL A 79 1.27 5.50 -2.60
N LEU A 80 1.06 6.36 -3.59
CA LEU A 80 1.97 6.65 -4.68
C LEU A 80 2.65 7.99 -4.45
N VAL A 81 3.97 8.02 -4.33
CA VAL A 81 4.76 9.25 -4.25
C VAL A 81 5.55 9.39 -5.55
N PRO A 82 5.36 10.48 -6.33
CA PRO A 82 6.18 10.73 -7.52
C PRO A 82 7.67 10.76 -7.15
N LEU A 83 8.53 10.15 -7.97
CA LEU A 83 9.98 10.19 -7.74
C LEU A 83 10.53 11.62 -7.74
N THR A 84 9.92 12.51 -8.53
CA THR A 84 10.22 13.95 -8.53
C THR A 84 9.95 14.60 -7.18
N ALA A 85 8.81 14.27 -6.56
CA ALA A 85 8.46 14.75 -5.21
C ALA A 85 9.35 14.11 -4.14
N ALA A 86 9.64 12.81 -4.24
CA ALA A 86 10.47 12.08 -3.30
C ALA A 86 11.95 12.49 -3.32
N SER A 87 12.43 12.96 -4.48
CA SER A 87 13.77 13.57 -4.66
C SER A 87 14.95 12.71 -4.16
N PHE A 88 14.80 11.38 -4.13
CA PHE A 88 15.92 10.49 -3.79
C PHE A 88 16.94 10.43 -4.93
N PRO A 89 18.24 10.31 -4.62
CA PRO A 89 19.26 10.14 -5.65
C PRO A 89 18.97 8.93 -6.55
N PRO A 90 19.18 9.02 -7.87
CA PRO A 90 18.99 7.88 -8.78
C PRO A 90 19.83 6.66 -8.40
N THR A 91 20.95 6.89 -7.70
CA THR A 91 21.79 5.83 -7.17
C THR A 91 21.05 4.95 -6.15
N CYS A 92 19.96 5.39 -5.50
CA CYS A 92 19.15 4.52 -4.64
C CYS A 92 18.42 3.42 -5.43
N LEU A 93 18.21 3.61 -6.73
CA LEU A 93 17.41 2.72 -7.58
C LEU A 93 18.26 1.71 -8.37
N ALA A 94 19.58 1.85 -8.35
CA ALA A 94 20.50 0.95 -9.06
C ALA A 94 21.85 0.83 -8.32
N PRO A 95 22.52 -0.33 -8.36
CA PRO A 95 22.09 -1.61 -8.97
C PRO A 95 20.99 -2.31 -8.16
N LYS A 96 20.47 -3.45 -8.66
CA LYS A 96 19.33 -4.18 -8.07
C LYS A 96 19.42 -4.35 -6.54
N ILE A 97 20.60 -4.72 -6.02
CA ILE A 97 20.81 -4.91 -4.58
C ILE A 97 20.54 -3.64 -3.77
N ARG A 98 20.91 -2.48 -4.30
CA ARG A 98 20.68 -1.19 -3.65
C ARG A 98 19.22 -0.77 -3.75
N ALA A 99 18.55 -1.07 -4.87
CA ALA A 99 17.12 -0.87 -5.02
C ALA A 99 16.32 -1.69 -3.99
N ILE A 100 16.71 -2.95 -3.77
CA ILE A 100 16.11 -3.81 -2.73
C ILE A 100 16.32 -3.19 -1.35
N ALA A 101 17.56 -2.83 -1.00
CA ALA A 101 17.88 -2.22 0.29
C ALA A 101 17.14 -0.90 0.51
N PHE A 102 16.98 -0.10 -0.54
CA PHE A 102 16.24 1.15 -0.49
C PHE A 102 14.75 0.95 -0.22
N ARG A 103 14.09 0.00 -0.91
CA ARG A 103 12.68 -0.35 -0.67
C ARG A 103 12.47 -0.89 0.75
N ASP A 104 13.37 -1.76 1.22
CA ASP A 104 13.35 -2.28 2.60
C ASP A 104 13.52 -1.16 3.64
N TYR A 105 14.44 -0.22 3.40
CA TYR A 105 14.63 0.96 4.23
C TYR A 105 13.34 1.81 4.31
N LEU A 106 12.69 2.08 3.18
CA LEU A 106 11.44 2.84 3.16
C LEU A 106 10.32 2.14 3.93
N ALA A 107 10.17 0.82 3.80
CA ALA A 107 9.20 0.04 4.57
C ALA A 107 9.46 0.14 6.09
N ARG A 108 10.73 0.08 6.52
CA ARG A 108 11.12 0.30 7.93
C ARG A 108 10.76 1.70 8.40
N ARG A 109 11.04 2.72 7.58
CA ARG A 109 10.73 4.12 7.91
C ARG A 109 9.23 4.36 8.02
N PHE A 110 8.43 3.76 7.14
CA PHE A 110 6.97 3.79 7.23
C PHE A 110 6.49 3.17 8.54
N SER A 111 6.92 1.94 8.83
CA SER A 111 6.54 1.24 10.07
C SER A 111 6.93 2.03 11.32
N ALA A 112 8.15 2.58 11.36
CA ALA A 112 8.61 3.40 12.47
C ALA A 112 7.82 4.72 12.61
N ALA A 113 7.45 5.35 11.50
CA ALA A 113 6.64 6.58 11.51
C ALA A 113 5.22 6.31 12.02
N ALA A 114 4.57 5.23 11.57
CA ALA A 114 3.26 4.81 12.06
C ALA A 114 3.28 4.56 13.58
N LYS A 115 4.31 3.87 14.07
CA LYS A 115 4.55 3.65 15.51
C LYS A 115 4.74 4.95 16.29
N ALA A 116 5.56 5.86 15.76
CA ALA A 116 5.88 7.11 16.44
C ALA A 116 4.65 8.01 16.66
N VAL A 117 3.62 7.88 15.81
CA VAL A 117 2.35 8.62 15.94
C VAL A 117 1.25 7.80 16.61
N GLY A 118 1.56 6.60 17.11
CA GLY A 118 0.61 5.69 17.76
C GLY A 118 -0.42 5.07 16.81
N ALA A 119 -0.19 5.12 15.50
CA ALA A 119 -1.09 4.56 14.50
C ALA A 119 -0.91 3.06 14.31
N ASP A 120 0.07 2.41 14.94
CA ASP A 120 0.25 0.95 14.85
C ASP A 120 -0.67 0.17 15.80
N VAL A 121 -1.34 0.86 16.72
CA VAL A 121 -2.23 0.27 17.71
C VAL A 121 -3.67 0.59 17.36
N ARG A 122 -4.55 -0.41 17.43
CA ARG A 122 -6.00 -0.17 17.35
C ARG A 122 -6.39 0.78 18.47
N THR A 123 -7.15 1.82 18.13
CA THR A 123 -7.78 2.63 19.18
C THR A 123 -8.73 1.70 19.93
N GLU A 124 -8.38 1.26 21.13
CA GLU A 124 -9.28 0.48 21.98
C GLU A 124 -10.16 1.45 22.76
N GLY A 125 -11.25 1.91 22.16
CA GLY A 125 -12.35 2.43 22.95
C GLY A 125 -12.93 1.28 23.77
N GLY A 126 -12.97 1.42 25.10
CA GLY A 126 -13.49 0.37 25.99
C GLY A 126 -14.94 -0.03 25.67
N GLY A 127 -15.18 -1.33 25.53
CA GLY A 127 -16.51 -1.95 25.38
C GLY A 127 -16.92 -2.26 23.94
N TRP A 128 -18.04 -2.97 23.77
CA TRP A 128 -18.58 -3.39 22.47
C TRP A 128 -18.85 -2.20 21.50
N HIS A 129 -19.03 -1.00 22.07
CA HIS A 129 -19.35 0.26 21.40
C HIS A 129 -18.17 1.25 21.26
N GLY A 130 -16.97 0.91 21.72
CA GLY A 130 -15.82 1.79 21.54
C GLY A 130 -15.42 1.93 20.08
N GLY A 131 -14.80 3.07 19.72
CA GLY A 131 -14.23 3.25 18.40
C GLY A 131 -13.27 2.11 18.09
N LYS A 132 -13.44 1.43 16.95
CA LYS A 132 -12.60 0.32 16.48
C LYS A 132 -11.96 0.74 15.17
N GLY A 133 -10.64 0.72 15.10
CA GLY A 133 -9.88 1.07 13.91
C GLY A 133 -8.72 2.02 14.19
N GLY A 134 -8.23 2.67 13.13
CA GLY A 134 -7.11 3.61 13.20
C GLY A 134 -5.72 2.96 13.14
N GLU A 135 -5.66 1.63 13.05
CA GLU A 135 -4.39 0.93 12.85
C GLU A 135 -3.90 1.08 11.41
N MET A 136 -2.63 1.46 11.25
CA MET A 136 -1.88 1.52 10.00
C MET A 136 -0.65 0.64 10.16
N GLY A 137 -0.67 -0.50 9.48
CA GLY A 137 0.43 -1.46 9.47
C GLY A 137 0.89 -1.73 8.05
N ILE A 138 2.19 -1.67 7.81
CA ILE A 138 2.81 -2.17 6.57
C ILE A 138 3.36 -3.57 6.84
N ASP A 139 3.48 -4.41 5.80
CA ASP A 139 4.21 -5.68 5.89
C ASP A 139 5.64 -5.43 6.39
N GLY A 140 5.81 -5.65 7.68
CA GLY A 140 6.92 -5.14 8.47
C GLY A 140 8.18 -5.96 8.21
N PRO A 141 9.28 -5.34 7.75
CA PRO A 141 10.50 -6.07 7.49
C PRO A 141 11.16 -6.52 8.80
N GLY A 142 11.43 -7.83 8.92
CA GLY A 142 12.20 -8.42 10.02
C GLY A 142 13.69 -8.08 9.96
N GLN A 143 14.57 -8.92 10.52
CA GLN A 143 16.02 -8.66 10.50
C GLN A 143 16.64 -8.75 9.09
N HIS A 144 15.99 -9.49 8.17
CA HIS A 144 16.49 -9.71 6.82
C HIS A 144 16.00 -8.63 5.84
N VAL A 145 16.91 -8.17 4.98
CA VAL A 145 16.62 -7.33 3.82
C VAL A 145 16.24 -8.23 2.65
N LEU A 146 14.95 -8.24 2.29
CA LEU A 146 14.40 -9.08 1.23
C LEU A 146 13.68 -8.23 0.18
N GLU A 147 13.63 -8.71 -1.05
CA GLU A 147 12.76 -8.18 -2.08
C GLU A 147 11.29 -8.48 -1.68
N ARG A 148 10.48 -7.45 -1.46
CA ARG A 148 9.08 -7.53 -1.00
C ARG A 148 8.17 -6.62 -1.81
N SER A 149 6.87 -6.86 -1.74
CA SER A 149 5.84 -6.03 -2.38
C SER A 149 5.35 -4.86 -1.52
N ALA A 150 5.79 -4.75 -0.26
CA ALA A 150 5.39 -3.69 0.67
C ALA A 150 5.74 -2.29 0.14
N VAL A 151 6.91 -2.16 -0.49
CA VAL A 151 7.33 -0.95 -1.19
C VAL A 151 7.89 -1.32 -2.55
N VAL A 152 7.33 -0.72 -3.60
CA VAL A 152 7.73 -0.92 -5.00
C VAL A 152 8.17 0.42 -5.57
N VAL A 153 9.13 0.40 -6.51
CA VAL A 153 9.47 1.57 -7.31
C VAL A 153 9.26 1.20 -8.77
N ALA A 154 8.28 1.82 -9.41
CA ALA A 154 7.87 1.55 -10.79
C ALA A 154 7.19 2.79 -11.39
N ASP A 155 7.24 2.93 -12.71
CA ASP A 155 6.47 3.92 -13.48
C ASP A 155 6.60 5.37 -13.00
N GLY A 156 7.75 5.74 -12.44
CA GLY A 156 7.99 7.10 -11.93
C GLY A 156 7.50 7.35 -10.50
N TYR A 157 7.07 6.31 -9.78
CA TYR A 157 6.54 6.39 -8.42
C TYR A 157 7.25 5.47 -7.45
N ILE A 158 7.23 5.86 -6.18
CA ILE A 158 7.39 4.97 -5.03
C ILE A 158 5.98 4.60 -4.58
N GLU A 159 5.65 3.31 -4.61
CA GLU A 159 4.38 2.77 -4.15
C GLU A 159 4.59 2.08 -2.80
N ALA A 160 3.92 2.54 -1.75
CA ALA A 160 3.89 1.88 -0.45
C ALA A 160 2.50 1.27 -0.22
N ARG A 161 2.45 -0.03 0.10
CA ARG A 161 1.21 -0.81 0.32
C ARG A 161 1.09 -1.17 1.80
N PHE A 162 -0.06 -0.92 2.40
CA PHE A 162 -0.31 -1.14 3.84
C PHE A 162 -1.78 -1.49 4.09
#